data_AF-A0A946CDU1-F1
#
_entry.id   AF-A0A946CDU1-F1
#
_cell.length_a   1.000
_cell.length_b   1.000
_cell.length_c   1.000
_cell.angle_alpha   90.00
_cell.angle_beta   90.00
_cell.angle_gamma   90.00
#
_symmetry.space_group_name_H-M   'P 1'
#
loop_
_entity.id
_entity.type
_entity.pdbx_description
1 polymer ?
#
loop_
_entity_poly.entity_id
_entity_poly.type
_entity_poly.pdbx_seq_one_letter_code
_entity_poly.pdbx_strand_id
1 'polypeptide(L)'
;MSNSKLPIKYGLPERLVVGLLGKLTKGHLKLTYADGSSRHFGNPAEPVNAAVKINDDAEFFKRCAYYGNVGMGEAYSDGIWDTPDIRAVISWFVLNMQALQGADTSSDKLPGVGLLKVVNWFRHLRRANTVDNSRQNISEHYDLGNEFYSLWLDATMTYSCAKFEEPDQEFEKAQTAKYEALCYKLKLKPTDHVLEIGCGWGGFGTYAAKTYGCKVTGVTISEEQAKFARGRVKREGLEDQFEILIQDYRHIKGQFDKIVSIEMIEAVGDRFHQSFFAKCHEVLAPDGILALQMITV
;
A
#
# COMPACT_ATOMS: atom_id res chain seq x y z
N MET A 1 -28.36 -24.56 9.23
CA MET A 1 -28.91 -24.97 7.92
C MET A 1 -27.74 -25.43 7.06
N SER A 2 -27.73 -26.72 6.71
CA SER A 2 -26.59 -27.44 6.14
C SER A 2 -26.40 -27.11 4.65
N ASN A 3 -25.22 -26.62 4.28
CA ASN A 3 -24.79 -26.22 2.93
C ASN A 3 -24.46 -27.40 2.00
N SER A 4 -25.18 -28.52 2.08
CA SER A 4 -24.90 -29.64 1.19
C SER A 4 -25.53 -29.46 -0.19
N LYS A 5 -24.69 -28.94 -1.10
CA LYS A 5 -24.67 -29.22 -2.56
C LYS A 5 -25.66 -28.45 -3.45
N LEU A 6 -25.50 -27.14 -3.56
CA LEU A 6 -25.85 -26.49 -4.83
C LEU A 6 -25.04 -27.19 -5.96
N PRO A 7 -25.67 -27.63 -7.06
CA PRO A 7 -24.96 -28.25 -8.17
C PRO A 7 -24.02 -27.24 -8.83
N ILE A 8 -22.93 -27.73 -9.42
CA ILE A 8 -22.06 -26.90 -10.25
C ILE A 8 -22.80 -26.63 -11.57
N LYS A 9 -23.04 -25.36 -11.89
CA LYS A 9 -23.74 -24.90 -13.10
C LYS A 9 -22.79 -24.39 -14.17
N TYR A 10 -21.67 -23.77 -13.78
CA TYR A 10 -20.76 -23.07 -14.70
C TYR A 10 -19.45 -23.84 -14.94
N GLY A 11 -19.52 -25.18 -14.89
CA GLY A 11 -18.45 -26.08 -15.30
C GLY A 11 -17.19 -26.04 -14.42
N LEU A 12 -16.03 -26.23 -15.06
CA LEU A 12 -14.74 -26.32 -14.37
C LEU A 12 -14.38 -25.05 -13.56
N PRO A 13 -14.58 -23.82 -14.07
CA PRO A 13 -14.27 -22.61 -13.31
C PRO A 13 -14.97 -22.53 -11.95
N GLU A 14 -16.29 -22.78 -11.90
CA GLU A 14 -17.03 -22.78 -10.63
C GLU A 14 -16.51 -23.86 -9.70
N ARG A 15 -16.26 -25.07 -10.22
CA ARG A 15 -15.74 -26.18 -9.42
C ARG A 15 -14.40 -25.85 -8.76
N LEU A 16 -13.50 -25.16 -9.47
CA LEU A 16 -12.21 -24.72 -8.93
C LEU A 16 -12.38 -23.69 -7.83
N VAL A 17 -13.18 -22.63 -8.08
CA VAL A 17 -13.40 -21.54 -7.12
C VAL A 17 -14.11 -22.05 -5.86
N VAL A 18 -15.21 -22.78 -6.00
CA VAL A 18 -15.96 -23.36 -4.88
C VAL A 18 -15.10 -24.36 -4.10
N GLY A 19 -14.29 -25.15 -4.80
CA GLY A 19 -13.35 -26.09 -4.17
C GLY A 19 -12.26 -25.39 -3.36
N LEU A 20 -11.78 -24.23 -3.81
CA LEU A 20 -10.82 -23.41 -3.08
C LEU A 20 -11.47 -22.75 -1.86
N LEU A 21 -12.61 -22.07 -2.05
CA LEU A 21 -13.35 -21.40 -0.96
C LEU A 21 -13.79 -22.41 0.11
N GLY A 22 -14.11 -23.65 -0.27
CA GLY A 22 -14.45 -24.72 0.67
C GLY A 22 -13.31 -25.12 1.63
N LYS A 23 -12.06 -24.79 1.31
CA LYS A 23 -10.90 -25.03 2.20
C LYS A 23 -10.69 -23.89 3.20
N LEU A 24 -11.34 -22.75 2.99
CA LEU A 24 -11.21 -21.56 3.82
C LEU A 24 -12.26 -21.64 4.93
N THR A 25 -11.81 -22.02 6.12
CA THR A 25 -12.68 -22.38 7.25
C THR A 25 -12.88 -21.27 8.27
N LYS A 26 -12.09 -20.19 8.20
CA LYS A 26 -12.16 -19.05 9.13
C LYS A 26 -13.15 -18.00 8.63
N GLY A 27 -13.79 -17.30 9.55
CA GLY A 27 -14.86 -16.34 9.27
C GLY A 27 -16.03 -16.98 8.52
N HIS A 28 -16.93 -16.14 8.01
CA HIS A 28 -18.04 -16.56 7.16
C HIS A 28 -18.05 -15.80 5.86
N LEU A 29 -18.29 -16.51 4.75
CA LEU A 29 -18.55 -15.91 3.46
C LEU A 29 -19.86 -16.47 2.90
N LYS A 30 -20.84 -15.59 2.64
CA LYS A 30 -22.04 -15.90 1.85
C LYS A 30 -21.82 -15.49 0.39
N LEU A 31 -21.86 -16.45 -0.52
CA LEU A 31 -21.81 -16.24 -1.97
C LEU A 31 -23.20 -16.43 -2.57
N THR A 32 -23.83 -15.36 -3.02
CA THR A 32 -25.18 -15.35 -3.60
C THR A 32 -25.06 -15.27 -5.12
N TYR A 33 -25.63 -16.23 -5.82
CA TYR A 33 -25.66 -16.35 -7.28
C TYR A 33 -26.71 -15.40 -7.87
N ALA A 34 -26.65 -15.16 -9.18
CA ALA A 34 -27.60 -14.29 -9.88
C ALA A 34 -29.06 -14.76 -9.76
N ASP A 35 -29.29 -16.08 -9.60
CA ASP A 35 -30.62 -16.67 -9.38
C ASP A 35 -31.13 -16.58 -7.94
N GLY A 36 -30.36 -15.94 -7.04
CA GLY A 36 -30.68 -15.78 -5.62
C GLY A 36 -30.30 -16.97 -4.74
N SER A 37 -29.85 -18.09 -5.32
CA SER A 37 -29.32 -19.21 -4.54
C SER A 37 -28.00 -18.81 -3.87
N SER A 38 -27.67 -19.41 -2.73
CA SER A 38 -26.45 -19.06 -2.00
C SER A 38 -25.66 -20.26 -1.49
N ARG A 39 -24.33 -20.19 -1.64
CA ARG A 39 -23.37 -21.04 -0.93
C ARG A 39 -22.83 -20.26 0.27
N HIS A 40 -22.45 -20.98 1.33
CA HIS A 40 -21.65 -20.37 2.39
C HIS A 40 -20.40 -21.17 2.71
N PHE A 41 -19.36 -20.45 3.07
CA PHE A 41 -18.03 -20.96 3.40
C PHE A 41 -17.65 -20.50 4.81
N GLY A 42 -16.88 -21.32 5.53
CA GLY A 42 -16.48 -21.08 6.90
C GLY A 42 -17.62 -21.19 7.94
N ASN A 43 -17.49 -20.47 9.04
CA ASN A 43 -18.35 -20.55 10.22
C ASN A 43 -19.11 -19.22 10.49
N PRO A 44 -20.45 -19.19 10.39
CA PRO A 44 -21.27 -18.01 10.71
C PRO A 44 -21.15 -17.47 12.14
N ALA A 45 -20.60 -18.25 13.07
CA ALA A 45 -20.41 -17.81 14.45
C ALA A 45 -19.11 -16.99 14.66
N GLU A 46 -18.25 -16.89 13.64
CA GLU A 46 -17.03 -16.09 13.71
C GLU A 46 -17.30 -14.60 13.39
N PRO A 47 -16.49 -13.66 13.93
CA PRO A 47 -16.78 -12.22 13.87
C PRO A 47 -16.74 -11.65 12.45
N VAL A 48 -15.88 -12.18 11.58
CA VAL A 48 -15.77 -11.71 10.20
C VAL A 48 -16.86 -12.36 9.36
N ASN A 49 -17.84 -11.55 8.92
CA ASN A 49 -18.98 -11.99 8.12
C ASN A 49 -19.02 -11.22 6.80
N ALA A 50 -18.67 -11.89 5.71
CA ALA A 50 -18.60 -11.35 4.36
C ALA A 50 -19.78 -11.81 3.50
N ALA A 51 -20.20 -10.95 2.58
CA ALA A 51 -21.23 -11.27 1.59
C ALA A 51 -20.77 -10.85 0.20
N VAL A 52 -20.95 -11.74 -0.77
CA VAL A 52 -20.72 -11.48 -2.20
C VAL A 52 -22.03 -11.78 -2.93
N LYS A 53 -22.47 -10.84 -3.75
CA LYS A 53 -23.59 -11.00 -4.67
C LYS A 53 -23.05 -11.00 -6.08
N ILE A 54 -23.26 -12.09 -6.80
CA ILE A 54 -22.82 -12.22 -8.19
C ILE A 54 -23.95 -11.73 -9.11
N ASN A 55 -23.59 -10.87 -10.06
CA ASN A 55 -24.50 -10.36 -11.09
C ASN A 55 -24.35 -11.15 -12.40
N ASP A 56 -23.14 -11.62 -12.72
CA ASP A 56 -22.86 -12.57 -13.82
C ASP A 56 -22.04 -13.75 -13.30
N ASP A 57 -22.72 -14.86 -13.05
CA ASP A 57 -22.10 -16.06 -12.46
C ASP A 57 -21.00 -16.65 -13.37
N ALA A 58 -21.24 -16.73 -14.68
CA ALA A 58 -20.32 -17.38 -15.61
C ALA A 58 -19.00 -16.61 -15.70
N GLU A 59 -19.09 -15.29 -15.84
CA GLU A 59 -17.91 -14.43 -15.93
C GLU A 59 -17.20 -14.32 -14.57
N PHE A 60 -17.94 -14.27 -13.46
CA PHE A 60 -17.36 -14.30 -12.11
C PHE A 60 -16.46 -15.51 -11.90
N PHE A 61 -16.99 -16.73 -12.14
CA PHE A 61 -16.21 -17.94 -11.92
C PHE A 61 -15.05 -18.07 -12.89
N LYS A 62 -15.23 -17.68 -14.15
CA LYS A 62 -14.15 -17.66 -15.16
C LYS A 62 -13.02 -16.73 -14.75
N ARG A 63 -13.32 -15.49 -14.34
CA ARG A 63 -12.30 -14.51 -13.93
C ARG A 63 -11.56 -14.93 -12.67
N CYS A 64 -12.30 -15.38 -11.65
CA CYS A 64 -11.70 -15.88 -10.42
C CYS A 64 -10.81 -17.12 -10.67
N ALA A 65 -11.24 -18.06 -11.52
CA ALA A 65 -10.49 -19.29 -11.78
C ALA A 65 -9.20 -19.06 -12.60
N TYR A 66 -9.25 -18.20 -13.61
CA TYR A 66 -8.13 -18.03 -14.55
C TYR A 66 -7.21 -16.86 -14.23
N TYR A 67 -7.71 -15.82 -13.54
CA TYR A 67 -6.94 -14.61 -13.23
C TYR A 67 -6.81 -14.37 -11.71
N GLY A 68 -7.30 -15.29 -10.87
CA GLY A 68 -7.10 -15.26 -9.41
C GLY A 68 -7.60 -13.97 -8.76
N ASN A 69 -6.77 -13.38 -7.90
CA ASN A 69 -7.10 -12.15 -7.17
C ASN A 69 -7.27 -10.93 -8.09
N VAL A 70 -6.51 -10.85 -9.18
CA VAL A 70 -6.67 -9.77 -10.19
C VAL A 70 -8.04 -9.89 -10.86
N GLY A 71 -8.39 -11.11 -11.30
CA GLY A 71 -9.70 -11.37 -11.91
C GLY A 71 -10.87 -11.04 -10.99
N MET A 72 -10.74 -11.38 -9.70
CA MET A 72 -11.76 -11.03 -8.70
C MET A 72 -11.90 -9.51 -8.53
N GLY A 73 -10.78 -8.76 -8.50
CA GLY A 73 -10.79 -7.30 -8.41
C GLY A 73 -11.37 -6.63 -9.64
N GLU A 74 -10.93 -7.02 -10.85
CA GLU A 74 -11.48 -6.50 -12.11
C GLU A 74 -12.97 -6.84 -12.26
N ALA A 75 -13.40 -8.03 -11.84
CA ALA A 75 -14.81 -8.39 -11.83
C ALA A 75 -15.65 -7.51 -10.88
N TYR A 76 -15.08 -7.04 -9.77
CA TYR A 76 -15.76 -6.09 -8.89
C TYR A 76 -15.89 -4.72 -9.57
N SER A 77 -14.80 -4.21 -10.14
CA SER A 77 -14.79 -2.93 -10.88
C SER A 77 -15.74 -2.92 -12.08
N ASP A 78 -15.88 -4.05 -12.78
CA ASP A 78 -16.79 -4.22 -13.92
C ASP A 78 -18.25 -4.51 -13.50
N GLY A 79 -18.55 -4.57 -12.20
CA GLY A 79 -19.90 -4.83 -11.69
C GLY A 79 -20.40 -6.27 -11.88
N ILE A 80 -19.51 -7.22 -12.18
CA ILE A 80 -19.83 -8.66 -12.31
C ILE A 80 -20.20 -9.26 -10.96
N TRP A 81 -19.67 -8.73 -9.87
CA TRP A 81 -20.13 -9.01 -8.52
C TRP A 81 -20.02 -7.77 -7.65
N ASP A 82 -20.77 -7.75 -6.55
CA ASP A 82 -20.84 -6.63 -5.61
C ASP A 82 -20.97 -7.15 -4.16
N THR A 83 -20.81 -6.26 -3.19
CA THR A 83 -20.87 -6.55 -1.77
C THR A 83 -21.36 -5.35 -0.97
N PRO A 84 -22.13 -5.55 0.11
CA PRO A 84 -22.47 -4.46 1.02
C PRO A 84 -21.25 -3.95 1.82
N ASP A 85 -20.19 -4.76 1.96
CA ASP A 85 -18.97 -4.37 2.69
C ASP A 85 -17.74 -5.07 2.10
N ILE A 86 -17.00 -4.33 1.26
CA ILE A 86 -15.77 -4.81 0.65
C ILE A 86 -14.68 -5.09 1.68
N ARG A 87 -14.66 -4.37 2.82
CA ARG A 87 -13.68 -4.64 3.88
C ARG A 87 -13.94 -6.02 4.48
N ALA A 88 -15.19 -6.40 4.69
CA ALA A 88 -15.52 -7.71 5.22
C ALA A 88 -15.05 -8.84 4.29
N VAL A 89 -15.23 -8.68 2.97
CA VAL A 89 -14.73 -9.64 1.96
C VAL A 89 -13.20 -9.74 2.00
N ILE A 90 -12.49 -8.62 1.97
CA ILE A 90 -11.02 -8.60 2.03
C ILE A 90 -10.52 -9.20 3.36
N SER A 91 -11.15 -8.83 4.49
CA SER A 91 -10.82 -9.33 5.82
C SER A 91 -10.97 -10.85 5.92
N TRP A 92 -12.01 -11.40 5.30
CA TRP A 92 -12.24 -12.84 5.26
C TRP A 92 -11.12 -13.58 4.51
N PHE A 93 -10.64 -13.05 3.38
CA PHE A 93 -9.48 -13.61 2.68
C PHE A 93 -8.20 -13.49 3.50
N VAL A 94 -7.93 -12.34 4.12
CA VAL A 94 -6.73 -12.12 4.95
C VAL A 94 -6.69 -13.10 6.13
N LEU A 95 -7.81 -13.24 6.84
CA LEU A 95 -7.96 -14.16 7.97
C LEU A 95 -7.62 -15.61 7.59
N ASN A 96 -8.07 -16.04 6.41
CA ASN A 96 -7.79 -17.39 5.92
C ASN A 96 -6.37 -17.55 5.39
N MET A 97 -5.75 -16.52 4.79
CA MET A 97 -4.34 -16.57 4.39
C MET A 97 -3.41 -16.72 5.58
N GLN A 98 -3.66 -16.01 6.68
CA GLN A 98 -2.89 -16.12 7.92
C GLN A 98 -2.97 -17.54 8.51
N ALA A 99 -4.17 -18.14 8.52
CA ALA A 99 -4.36 -19.51 8.99
C ALA A 99 -3.61 -20.55 8.14
N LEU A 100 -3.47 -20.31 6.82
CA LEU A 100 -2.70 -21.17 5.92
C LEU A 100 -1.18 -20.99 6.07
N GLN A 101 -0.71 -19.79 6.45
CA GLN A 101 0.71 -19.53 6.70
C GLN A 101 1.18 -20.06 8.07
N GLY A 102 0.32 -20.03 9.09
CA GLY A 102 0.61 -20.59 10.42
C GLY A 102 0.50 -22.11 10.51
N ALA A 103 -0.04 -22.77 9.48
CA ALA A 103 -0.07 -24.22 9.37
C ALA A 103 1.16 -24.71 8.60
N ASP A 104 2.24 -25.03 9.32
CA ASP A 104 3.48 -25.67 8.87
C ASP A 104 3.66 -25.83 7.36
N THR A 105 4.41 -24.91 6.75
CA THR A 105 4.90 -25.01 5.37
C THR A 105 5.93 -26.12 5.21
N SER A 106 5.50 -27.38 5.27
CA SER A 106 6.09 -28.45 4.46
C SER A 106 5.46 -28.34 3.07
N SER A 107 6.14 -27.58 2.22
CA SER A 107 5.66 -27.01 0.96
C SER A 107 5.52 -28.01 -0.20
N ASP A 108 5.17 -29.27 0.07
CA ASP A 108 5.12 -30.34 -0.95
C ASP A 108 3.73 -30.95 -1.21
N LYS A 109 2.65 -30.47 -0.56
CA LYS A 109 1.35 -31.18 -0.65
C LYS A 109 0.18 -30.42 -1.27
N LEU A 110 0.36 -29.22 -1.81
CA LEU A 110 -0.71 -28.52 -2.56
C LEU A 110 -0.41 -28.43 -4.06
N PRO A 111 -0.95 -29.34 -4.90
CA PRO A 111 -0.91 -29.19 -6.34
C PRO A 111 -1.75 -27.96 -6.74
N GLY A 112 -1.10 -26.94 -7.29
CA GLY A 112 -1.74 -25.71 -7.80
C GLY A 112 -1.10 -24.40 -7.32
N VAL A 113 -0.42 -24.39 -6.16
CA VAL A 113 0.27 -23.19 -5.64
C VAL A 113 1.57 -22.90 -6.42
N GLY A 114 2.19 -23.93 -7.00
CA GLY A 114 3.41 -23.78 -7.81
C GLY A 114 3.20 -22.98 -9.11
N LEU A 115 2.04 -23.12 -9.76
CA LEU A 115 1.77 -22.43 -11.04
C LEU A 115 1.50 -20.93 -10.83
N LEU A 116 0.78 -20.58 -9.75
CA LEU A 116 0.55 -19.19 -9.33
C LEU A 116 1.86 -18.49 -8.90
N LYS A 117 2.80 -19.21 -8.28
CA LYS A 117 4.13 -18.68 -7.93
C LYS A 117 4.97 -18.37 -9.17
N VAL A 118 4.97 -19.23 -10.19
CA VAL A 118 5.73 -19.03 -11.44
C VAL A 118 5.18 -17.85 -12.25
N VAL A 119 3.85 -17.72 -12.36
CA VAL A 119 3.22 -16.59 -13.07
C VAL A 119 3.43 -15.27 -12.34
N ASN A 120 3.36 -15.25 -11.00
CA ASN A 120 3.72 -14.06 -10.22
C ASN A 120 5.21 -13.71 -10.39
N TRP A 121 6.10 -14.69 -10.36
CA TRP A 121 7.55 -14.48 -10.52
C TRP A 121 7.92 -13.86 -11.89
N PHE A 122 7.38 -14.38 -12.99
CA PHE A 122 7.59 -13.79 -14.33
C PHE A 122 7.00 -12.39 -14.49
N ARG A 123 5.90 -12.08 -13.79
CA ARG A 123 5.28 -10.74 -13.78
C ARG A 123 6.09 -9.73 -12.95
N HIS A 124 6.66 -10.16 -11.81
CA HIS A 124 7.55 -9.34 -10.99
C HIS A 124 8.85 -8.97 -11.72
N LEU A 125 9.37 -9.86 -12.56
CA LEU A 125 10.58 -9.60 -13.37
C LEU A 125 10.39 -8.50 -14.45
N ARG A 126 9.17 -8.29 -14.95
CA ARG A 126 8.88 -7.30 -16.01
C ARG A 126 8.58 -5.88 -15.48
N ARG A 127 8.67 -5.65 -14.17
CA ARG A 127 8.43 -4.36 -13.50
C ARG A 127 9.61 -3.94 -12.62
N ALA A 128 10.84 -4.09 -13.10
CA ALA A 128 12.00 -3.65 -12.34
C ALA A 128 12.00 -2.12 -12.20
N ASN A 129 12.18 -1.61 -10.97
CA ASN A 129 12.30 -0.17 -10.65
C ASN A 129 13.66 0.42 -11.06
N THR A 130 13.97 0.34 -12.36
CA THR A 130 15.07 1.11 -12.96
C THR A 130 14.74 2.60 -12.92
N VAL A 131 15.75 3.47 -13.05
CA VAL A 131 15.58 4.94 -13.04
C VAL A 131 14.50 5.39 -14.03
N ASP A 132 14.55 4.88 -15.26
CA ASP A 132 13.59 5.24 -16.31
C ASP A 132 12.17 4.74 -16.01
N ASN A 133 12.03 3.52 -15.49
CA ASN A 133 10.72 2.95 -15.14
C ASN A 133 10.10 3.65 -13.92
N SER A 134 10.91 4.05 -12.93
CA SER A 134 10.42 4.78 -11.76
C SER A 134 9.78 6.12 -12.17
N ARG A 135 10.36 6.85 -13.13
CA ARG A 135 9.78 8.10 -13.64
C ARG A 135 8.44 7.86 -14.34
N GLN A 136 8.37 6.84 -15.19
CA GLN A 136 7.15 6.51 -15.94
C GLN A 136 6.01 5.96 -15.05
N ASN A 137 6.33 5.07 -14.10
CA ASN A 137 5.34 4.54 -13.16
C ASN A 137 4.74 5.62 -12.27
N ILE A 138 5.52 6.65 -11.89
CA ILE A 138 5.04 7.75 -11.05
C ILE A 138 4.23 8.76 -11.86
N SER A 139 4.58 9.09 -13.11
CA SER A 139 3.72 9.95 -13.93
C SER A 139 2.33 9.32 -14.11
N GLU A 140 2.27 8.02 -14.43
CA GLU A 140 0.98 7.32 -14.63
C GLU A 140 0.13 7.22 -13.34
N HIS A 141 0.75 7.18 -12.15
CA HIS A 141 0.03 7.06 -10.86
C HIS A 141 -0.40 8.40 -10.24
N TYR A 142 0.25 9.51 -10.59
CA TYR A 142 -0.08 10.85 -10.07
C TYR A 142 -0.72 11.78 -11.11
N ASP A 143 -0.97 11.32 -12.35
CA ASP A 143 -1.75 12.02 -13.38
C ASP A 143 -3.22 12.26 -12.99
N LEU A 144 -3.72 11.63 -11.91
CA LEU A 144 -5.01 11.98 -11.30
C LEU A 144 -5.02 13.40 -10.70
N GLY A 145 -3.84 13.99 -10.48
CA GLY A 145 -3.65 15.37 -10.07
C GLY A 145 -3.90 15.64 -8.58
N ASN A 146 -3.41 16.78 -8.09
CA ASN A 146 -3.55 17.18 -6.68
C ASN A 146 -5.02 17.32 -6.24
N GLU A 147 -5.91 17.73 -7.16
CA GLU A 147 -7.34 17.90 -6.89
C GLU A 147 -8.00 16.59 -6.45
N PHE A 148 -7.70 15.47 -7.13
CA PHE A 148 -8.26 14.17 -6.77
C PHE A 148 -7.88 13.75 -5.35
N TYR A 149 -6.60 13.88 -4.99
CA TYR A 149 -6.12 13.52 -3.66
C TYR A 149 -6.69 14.45 -2.57
N SER A 150 -6.85 15.75 -2.85
CA SER A 150 -7.43 16.70 -1.91
C SER A 150 -8.90 16.44 -1.56
N LEU A 151 -9.61 15.58 -2.30
CA LEU A 151 -11.00 15.22 -1.98
C LEU A 151 -11.12 14.30 -0.76
N TRP A 152 -10.06 13.56 -0.41
CA TRP A 152 -10.13 12.51 0.62
C TRP A 152 -8.90 12.43 1.53
N LEU A 153 -7.78 13.05 1.18
CA LEU A 153 -6.68 13.29 2.12
C LEU A 153 -7.01 14.46 3.04
N ASP A 154 -6.36 14.50 4.20
CA ASP A 154 -6.40 15.65 5.09
C ASP A 154 -5.58 16.83 4.54
N ALA A 155 -5.61 17.99 5.22
CA ALA A 155 -4.96 19.21 4.78
C ALA A 155 -3.41 19.09 4.66
N THR A 156 -2.79 18.14 5.35
CA THR A 156 -1.37 17.84 5.19
C THR A 156 -1.04 17.20 3.84
N MET A 157 -2.03 16.73 3.08
CA MET A 157 -1.86 15.99 1.83
C MET A 157 -0.91 14.80 2.01
N THR A 158 -1.07 14.07 3.11
CA THR A 158 -0.20 12.94 3.41
C THR A 158 -0.84 11.63 2.97
N TYR A 159 -0.28 11.02 1.93
CA TYR A 159 -0.66 9.67 1.53
C TYR A 159 0.27 8.62 2.15
N SER A 160 0.23 8.50 3.47
CA SER A 160 0.95 7.48 4.26
C SER A 160 0.16 7.14 5.53
N CYS A 161 0.54 6.07 6.21
CA CYS A 161 -0.03 5.71 7.50
C CYS A 161 0.12 6.85 8.53
N ALA A 162 -0.95 7.15 9.26
CA ALA A 162 -0.99 8.11 10.36
C ALA A 162 -0.72 7.43 11.70
N LYS A 163 -0.36 8.19 12.74
CA LYS A 163 -0.18 7.69 14.10
C LYS A 163 -1.33 8.18 14.96
N PHE A 164 -2.30 7.31 15.22
CA PHE A 164 -3.39 7.59 16.17
C PHE A 164 -2.89 7.37 17.60
N GLU A 165 -3.02 8.40 18.43
CA GLU A 165 -2.73 8.35 19.87
C GLU A 165 -4.00 8.01 20.66
N GLU A 166 -5.16 8.33 20.11
CA GLU A 166 -6.48 8.02 20.65
C GLU A 166 -7.42 7.53 19.53
N PRO A 167 -8.42 6.68 19.80
CA PRO A 167 -9.30 6.10 18.77
C PRO A 167 -10.06 7.12 17.92
N ASP A 168 -10.51 8.23 18.53
CA ASP A 168 -11.34 9.25 17.88
C ASP A 168 -10.52 10.51 17.47
N GLN A 169 -9.19 10.36 17.36
CA GLN A 169 -8.32 11.48 16.96
C GLN A 169 -8.61 11.92 15.51
N GLU A 170 -8.69 13.23 15.32
CA GLU A 170 -8.80 13.83 14.00
C GLU A 170 -7.63 13.39 13.10
N PHE A 171 -7.93 13.00 11.86
CA PHE A 171 -6.94 12.38 10.96
C PHE A 171 -5.73 13.29 10.71
N GLU A 172 -5.94 14.60 10.55
CA GLU A 172 -4.86 15.59 10.41
C GLU A 172 -3.93 15.61 11.64
N LYS A 173 -4.50 15.51 12.85
CA LYS A 173 -3.72 15.43 14.10
C LYS A 173 -2.95 14.12 14.19
N ALA A 174 -3.51 13.01 13.72
CA ALA A 174 -2.81 11.73 13.66
C ALA A 174 -1.63 11.77 12.65
N GLN A 175 -1.77 12.52 11.55
CA GLN A 175 -0.67 12.74 10.61
C GLN A 175 0.45 13.59 11.20
N THR A 176 0.11 14.66 11.92
CA THR A 176 1.12 15.49 12.60
C THR A 176 1.77 14.77 13.79
N ALA A 177 1.03 13.94 14.53
CA ALA A 177 1.58 13.07 15.57
C ALA A 177 2.61 12.05 15.03
N LYS A 178 2.39 11.54 13.80
CA LYS A 178 3.39 10.74 13.09
C LYS A 178 4.65 11.56 12.77
N TYR A 179 4.49 12.79 12.25
CA TYR A 179 5.64 13.66 11.97
C TYR A 179 6.46 13.96 13.22
N GLU A 180 5.79 14.25 14.33
CA GLU A 180 6.45 14.47 15.62
C GLU A 180 7.20 13.22 16.09
N ALA A 181 6.60 12.03 15.98
CA ALA A 181 7.26 10.79 16.34
C ALA A 181 8.53 10.52 15.50
N LEU A 182 8.53 10.89 14.21
CA LEU A 182 9.70 10.81 13.35
C LEU A 182 10.77 11.83 13.76
N CYS A 183 10.41 13.09 14.00
CA CYS A 183 11.34 14.13 14.47
C CYS A 183 11.98 13.75 15.82
N TYR A 184 11.19 13.21 16.74
CA TYR A 184 11.67 12.70 18.02
C TYR A 184 12.69 11.56 17.84
N LYS A 185 12.39 10.57 16.99
CA LYS A 185 13.32 9.46 16.68
C LYS A 185 14.62 9.94 16.04
N LEU A 186 14.54 10.97 15.20
CA LEU A 186 15.70 11.63 14.59
C LEU A 186 16.52 12.45 15.59
N LYS A 187 16.01 12.69 16.80
CA LYS A 187 16.60 13.62 17.78
C LYS A 187 16.87 14.98 17.13
N LEU A 188 15.89 15.45 16.37
CA LEU A 188 16.04 16.59 15.46
C LEU A 188 16.38 17.88 16.23
N LYS A 189 17.32 18.64 15.70
CA LYS A 189 17.77 19.93 16.24
C LYS A 189 17.63 21.05 15.20
N PRO A 190 17.53 22.33 15.63
CA PRO A 190 17.49 23.46 14.70
C PRO A 190 18.72 23.58 13.79
N THR A 191 19.86 23.04 14.20
CA THR A 191 21.11 23.08 13.43
C THR A 191 21.21 21.97 12.38
N ASP A 192 20.31 20.98 12.42
CA ASP A 192 20.41 19.81 11.54
C ASP A 192 19.96 20.16 10.11
N HIS A 193 20.60 19.52 9.13
CA HIS A 193 20.14 19.45 7.74
C HIS A 193 19.57 18.05 7.46
N VAL A 194 18.28 18.00 7.17
CA VAL A 194 17.50 16.79 6.94
C VAL A 194 17.33 16.54 5.43
N LEU A 195 17.61 15.32 4.99
CA LEU A 195 17.17 14.83 3.68
C LEU A 195 15.85 14.05 3.83
N GLU A 196 14.80 14.50 3.17
CA GLU A 196 13.53 13.75 3.04
C GLU A 196 13.49 13.06 1.67
N ILE A 197 13.68 11.74 1.68
CA ILE A 197 13.63 10.90 0.48
C ILE A 197 12.17 10.53 0.18
N GLY A 198 11.64 11.03 -0.94
CA GLY A 198 10.23 10.86 -1.30
C GLY A 198 9.33 11.84 -0.56
N CYS A 199 9.59 13.14 -0.70
CA CYS A 199 8.95 14.18 0.12
C CYS A 199 7.45 14.42 -0.17
N GLY A 200 6.90 13.76 -1.20
CA GLY A 200 5.50 13.92 -1.60
C GLY A 200 5.10 15.39 -1.75
N TRP A 201 3.97 15.76 -1.13
CA TRP A 201 3.45 17.13 -1.10
C TRP A 201 4.12 18.03 -0.04
N GLY A 202 5.24 17.61 0.55
CA GLY A 202 6.05 18.39 1.49
C GLY A 202 5.49 18.47 2.91
N GLY A 203 4.64 17.52 3.32
CA GLY A 203 4.00 17.54 4.64
C GLY A 203 4.99 17.45 5.80
N PHE A 204 5.86 16.44 5.80
CA PHE A 204 6.86 16.26 6.85
C PHE A 204 7.88 17.41 6.86
N GLY A 205 8.49 17.74 5.72
CA GLY A 205 9.52 18.78 5.68
C GLY A 205 9.01 20.16 6.12
N THR A 206 7.76 20.53 5.78
CA THR A 206 7.13 21.74 6.30
C THR A 206 6.97 21.69 7.82
N TYR A 207 6.51 20.56 8.37
CA TYR A 207 6.38 20.37 9.82
C TYR A 207 7.75 20.47 10.52
N ALA A 208 8.76 19.76 10.03
CA ALA A 208 10.10 19.72 10.61
C ALA A 208 10.78 21.10 10.58
N ALA A 209 10.74 21.81 9.44
CA ALA A 209 11.32 23.14 9.30
C ALA A 209 10.63 24.16 10.22
N LYS A 210 9.30 24.14 10.29
CA LYS A 210 8.51 25.09 11.10
C LYS A 210 8.63 24.85 12.60
N THR A 211 8.57 23.59 13.03
CA THR A 211 8.53 23.22 14.46
C THR A 211 9.92 23.17 15.08
N TYR A 212 10.92 22.66 14.35
CA TYR A 212 12.26 22.45 14.88
C TYR A 212 13.28 23.49 14.38
N GLY A 213 12.94 24.30 13.38
CA GLY A 213 13.86 25.30 12.82
C GLY A 213 14.98 24.72 11.94
N CYS A 214 14.98 23.41 11.71
CA CYS A 214 16.00 22.72 10.92
C CYS A 214 15.93 23.09 9.43
N LYS A 215 16.98 22.76 8.68
CA LYS A 215 16.97 22.79 7.22
C LYS A 215 16.48 21.45 6.67
N VAL A 216 15.71 21.48 5.61
CA VAL A 216 15.21 20.29 4.93
C VAL A 216 15.49 20.39 3.43
N THR A 217 16.01 19.32 2.85
CA THR A 217 16.02 19.08 1.42
C THR A 217 15.09 17.91 1.14
N GLY A 218 13.97 18.17 0.46
CA GLY A 218 13.02 17.15 0.02
C GLY A 218 13.30 16.76 -1.43
N VAL A 219 13.34 15.46 -1.72
CA VAL A 219 13.45 14.95 -3.09
C VAL A 219 12.18 14.21 -3.49
N THR A 220 11.67 14.51 -4.69
CA THR A 220 10.62 13.74 -5.36
C THR A 220 10.93 13.64 -6.85
N ILE A 221 10.39 12.63 -7.54
CA ILE A 221 10.46 12.54 -9.00
C ILE A 221 9.16 12.99 -9.68
N SER A 222 8.14 13.39 -8.90
CA SER A 222 6.87 13.92 -9.40
C SER A 222 6.90 15.44 -9.49
N GLU A 223 6.69 15.98 -10.69
CA GLU A 223 6.63 17.43 -10.91
C GLU A 223 5.42 18.07 -10.22
N GLU A 224 4.27 17.39 -10.22
CA GLU A 224 3.03 17.88 -9.60
C GLU A 224 3.13 17.95 -8.07
N GLN A 225 3.76 16.93 -7.46
CA GLN A 225 4.07 16.96 -6.02
C GLN A 225 5.05 18.08 -5.69
N ALA A 226 6.12 18.25 -6.48
CA ALA A 226 7.10 19.29 -6.25
C ALA A 226 6.49 20.69 -6.40
N LYS A 227 5.63 20.91 -7.40
CA LYS A 227 4.90 22.16 -7.60
C LYS A 227 4.01 22.47 -6.40
N PHE A 228 3.27 21.48 -5.90
CA PHE A 228 2.44 21.65 -4.70
C PHE A 228 3.30 21.96 -3.46
N ALA A 229 4.36 21.17 -3.23
CA ALA A 229 5.25 21.30 -2.09
C ALA A 229 5.94 22.68 -2.06
N ARG A 230 6.46 23.16 -3.19
CA ARG A 230 7.02 24.51 -3.32
C ARG A 230 5.98 25.59 -3.03
N GLY A 231 4.75 25.41 -3.52
CA GLY A 231 3.63 26.30 -3.20
C GLY A 231 3.33 26.34 -1.70
N ARG A 232 3.37 25.19 -1.02
CA ARG A 232 3.23 25.09 0.44
C ARG A 232 4.38 25.80 1.17
N VAL A 233 5.64 25.51 0.81
CA VAL A 233 6.84 26.15 1.38
C VAL A 233 6.72 27.67 1.31
N LYS A 234 6.33 28.21 0.15
CA LYS A 234 6.15 29.65 -0.04
C LYS A 234 5.03 30.23 0.83
N ARG A 235 3.87 29.56 0.90
CA ARG A 235 2.74 30.02 1.74
C ARG A 235 3.09 30.04 3.23
N GLU A 236 3.94 29.13 3.67
CA GLU A 236 4.41 29.03 5.06
C GLU A 236 5.64 29.90 5.35
N GLY A 237 6.22 30.57 4.34
CA GLY A 237 7.40 31.41 4.51
C GLY A 237 8.69 30.65 4.82
N LEU A 238 8.80 29.40 4.36
CA LEU A 238 9.90 28.48 4.69
C LEU A 238 10.96 28.36 3.57
N GLU A 239 10.99 29.30 2.63
CA GLU A 239 11.84 29.23 1.43
C GLU A 239 13.35 29.12 1.77
N ASP A 240 13.79 29.69 2.90
CA ASP A 240 15.18 29.63 3.38
C ASP A 240 15.52 28.33 4.13
N GLN A 241 14.49 27.55 4.51
CA GLN A 241 14.64 26.36 5.36
C GLN A 241 14.28 25.07 4.64
N PHE A 242 13.38 25.09 3.66
CA PHE A 242 12.92 23.87 2.98
C PHE A 242 13.03 23.97 1.46
N GLU A 243 14.03 23.27 0.90
CA GLU A 243 14.24 23.15 -0.53
C GLU A 243 13.57 21.88 -1.10
N ILE A 244 12.92 22.00 -2.26
CA ILE A 244 12.31 20.87 -2.98
C ILE A 244 13.03 20.64 -4.31
N LEU A 245 13.61 19.46 -4.46
CA LEU A 245 14.31 19.01 -5.65
C LEU A 245 13.47 17.99 -6.43
N ILE A 246 13.30 18.23 -7.73
CA ILE A 246 12.76 17.22 -8.66
C ILE A 246 13.95 16.38 -9.09
N GLN A 247 14.24 15.32 -8.34
CA GLN A 247 15.43 14.51 -8.52
C GLN A 247 15.23 13.09 -7.98
N ASP A 248 15.83 12.12 -8.67
CA ASP A 248 16.00 10.79 -8.12
C ASP A 248 16.99 10.81 -6.94
N TYR A 249 16.61 10.19 -5.83
CA TYR A 249 17.43 10.11 -4.61
C TYR A 249 18.80 9.45 -4.88
N ARG A 250 18.89 8.57 -5.88
CA ARG A 250 20.15 7.92 -6.28
C ARG A 250 21.21 8.92 -6.72
N HIS A 251 20.80 10.11 -7.15
CA HIS A 251 21.68 11.19 -7.59
C HIS A 251 21.94 12.26 -6.53
N ILE A 252 21.37 12.14 -5.32
CA ILE A 252 21.58 13.13 -4.26
C ILE A 252 23.06 13.16 -3.86
N LYS A 253 23.59 14.35 -3.59
CA LYS A 253 24.98 14.57 -3.20
C LYS A 253 25.01 15.41 -1.93
N GLY A 254 26.15 15.38 -1.24
CA GLY A 254 26.35 16.14 0.00
C GLY A 254 26.37 15.23 1.22
N GLN A 255 26.22 15.87 2.39
CA GLN A 255 26.16 15.22 3.69
C GLN A 255 25.00 15.83 4.46
N PHE A 256 24.15 14.98 5.04
CA PHE A 256 22.98 15.37 5.82
C PHE A 256 23.10 14.82 7.23
N ASP A 257 22.73 15.62 8.23
CA ASP A 257 22.75 15.18 9.63
C ASP A 257 21.69 14.11 9.90
N LYS A 258 20.58 14.16 9.15
CA LYS A 258 19.42 13.29 9.28
C LYS A 258 18.91 12.88 7.91
N ILE A 259 18.42 11.65 7.81
CA ILE A 259 17.63 11.18 6.66
C ILE A 259 16.29 10.67 7.16
N VAL A 260 15.22 11.04 6.47
CA VAL A 260 13.90 10.45 6.67
C VAL A 260 13.39 9.89 5.33
N SER A 261 12.72 8.75 5.40
CA SER A 261 12.04 8.15 4.24
C SER A 261 10.74 7.53 4.73
N ILE A 262 9.61 8.01 4.22
CA ILE A 262 8.26 7.61 4.65
C ILE A 262 7.59 6.85 3.52
N GLU A 263 7.41 5.54 3.69
CA GLU A 263 6.70 4.66 2.74
C GLU A 263 7.19 4.77 1.28
N MET A 264 8.49 4.99 1.11
CA MET A 264 9.17 5.04 -0.19
C MET A 264 9.81 3.69 -0.56
N ILE A 265 10.30 2.93 0.42
CA ILE A 265 11.11 1.71 0.18
C ILE A 265 10.33 0.61 -0.56
N GLU A 266 9.01 0.60 -0.42
CA GLU A 266 8.06 -0.25 -1.12
C GLU A 266 8.13 -0.03 -2.65
N ALA A 267 8.36 1.22 -3.06
CA ALA A 267 8.56 1.60 -4.46
C ALA A 267 10.00 1.40 -4.95
N VAL A 268 10.96 1.08 -4.06
CA VAL A 268 12.33 0.71 -4.43
C VAL A 268 12.36 -0.73 -4.94
N GLY A 269 11.74 -1.65 -4.21
CA GLY A 269 11.73 -3.08 -4.51
C GLY A 269 12.93 -3.81 -3.90
N ASP A 270 12.68 -5.05 -3.46
CA ASP A 270 13.58 -5.90 -2.68
C ASP A 270 15.03 -5.96 -3.21
N ARG A 271 15.19 -6.14 -4.52
CA ARG A 271 16.50 -6.23 -5.19
C ARG A 271 17.36 -4.98 -5.06
N PHE A 272 16.75 -3.82 -4.81
CA PHE A 272 17.42 -2.53 -4.75
C PHE A 272 17.59 -2.00 -3.31
N HIS A 273 17.16 -2.75 -2.29
CA HIS A 273 17.33 -2.34 -0.89
C HIS A 273 18.79 -2.09 -0.53
N GLN A 274 19.71 -2.95 -0.97
CA GLN A 274 21.14 -2.76 -0.72
C GLN A 274 21.64 -1.43 -1.31
N SER A 275 21.26 -1.10 -2.54
CA SER A 275 21.62 0.18 -3.16
C SER A 275 20.96 1.38 -2.49
N PHE A 276 19.72 1.24 -1.99
CA PHE A 276 19.04 2.29 -1.23
C PHE A 276 19.81 2.60 0.06
N PHE A 277 20.10 1.59 0.88
CA PHE A 277 20.83 1.79 2.13
C PHE A 277 22.28 2.22 1.90
N ALA A 278 22.95 1.73 0.84
CA ALA A 278 24.27 2.22 0.45
C ALA A 278 24.23 3.71 0.10
N LYS A 279 23.19 4.16 -0.62
CA LYS A 279 23.03 5.59 -0.93
C LYS A 279 22.75 6.42 0.31
N CYS A 280 21.90 5.95 1.22
CA CYS A 280 21.66 6.61 2.50
C CYS A 280 22.97 6.71 3.30
N HIS A 281 23.76 5.65 3.36
CA HIS A 281 25.06 5.66 4.04
C HIS A 281 26.05 6.65 3.43
N GLU A 282 26.11 6.74 2.09
CA GLU A 282 26.99 7.66 1.37
C GLU A 282 26.76 9.12 1.76
N VAL A 283 25.51 9.53 1.94
CA VAL A 283 25.13 10.93 2.14
C VAL A 283 24.76 11.28 3.59
N LEU A 284 24.85 10.32 4.51
CA LEU A 284 24.61 10.54 5.92
C LEU A 284 25.91 10.95 6.62
N ALA A 285 25.87 12.07 7.33
CA ALA A 285 27.00 12.55 8.13
C ALA A 285 27.42 11.52 9.20
N PRO A 286 28.68 11.56 9.68
CA PRO A 286 29.08 10.82 10.86
C PRO A 286 28.12 11.08 12.03
N ASP A 287 27.74 10.02 12.75
CA ASP A 287 26.74 10.06 13.84
C ASP A 287 25.32 10.52 13.42
N GLY A 288 25.07 10.62 12.11
CA GLY A 288 23.76 10.92 11.55
C GLY A 288 22.73 9.82 11.82
N ILE A 289 21.44 10.17 11.75
CA ILE A 289 20.34 9.25 12.01
C ILE A 289 19.45 9.11 10.78
N LEU A 290 19.21 7.86 10.37
CA LEU A 290 18.18 7.50 9.39
C LEU A 290 16.91 7.04 10.11
N ALA A 291 15.78 7.69 9.82
CA ALA A 291 14.45 7.23 10.18
C ALA A 291 13.72 6.69 8.94
N LEU A 292 13.28 5.43 9.00
CA LEU A 292 12.56 4.76 7.92
C LEU A 292 11.19 4.31 8.44
N GLN A 293 10.12 4.79 7.80
CA GLN A 293 8.77 4.24 7.96
C GLN A 293 8.46 3.39 6.73
N MET A 294 8.04 2.14 6.95
CA MET A 294 7.72 1.20 5.87
C MET A 294 6.58 0.27 6.28
N ILE A 295 5.87 -0.24 5.29
CA ILE A 295 4.94 -1.35 5.40
C ILE A 295 5.76 -2.65 5.37
N THR A 296 5.58 -3.51 6.37
CA THR A 296 6.21 -4.83 6.44
C THR A 296 5.16 -5.91 6.65
N VAL A 297 5.46 -7.12 6.17
CA VAL A 297 4.65 -8.35 6.33
C VAL A 297 5.27 -9.31 7.33
#